data_AF-A0A7S1M7Q1-F1
#
_entry.id   AF-A0A7S1M7Q1-F1
#
_cell.length_a   1.000
_cell.length_b   1.000
_cell.length_c   1.000
_cell.angle_alpha   90.00
_cell.angle_beta   90.00
_cell.angle_gamma   90.00
#
_symmetry.space_group_name_H-M   'P 1'
#
loop_
_entity.id
_entity.type
_entity.pdbx_description
1 polymer ?
#
loop_
_entity_poly.entity_id
_entity_poly.type
_entity_poly.pdbx_seq_one_letter_code
_entity_poly.pdbx_strand_id
1 'polypeptide(L)'
;CEWDWEGLLVAGGVYALMTAGFLTLAAQWDGIRALHLGGRKTPAHDVSRDGKRVLVSTWGPHHLHAWRSKSFHVLFDSTGHPGLDAPERPLRARIVGKDQLELLDSMGEPLKAGSFDSSKGVVHLRFRSTIRHTGWPIPVAFSSPALLAGSACLAFFHTWHVQGGGDSAEWAPLVAGAVLAALV
;
A
#
# COMPACT_ATOMS: atom_id res chain seq x y z
N CYS A 1 14.46 32.05 -36.74
CA CYS A 1 14.29 31.17 -35.57
C CYS A 1 14.34 29.74 -36.06
N GLU A 2 15.49 29.09 -35.93
CA GLU A 2 15.54 27.64 -36.00
C GLU A 2 14.90 27.09 -34.72
N TRP A 3 13.93 26.19 -34.90
CA TRP A 3 13.34 25.46 -33.79
C TRP A 3 14.31 24.37 -33.36
N ASP A 4 14.59 24.30 -32.07
CA ASP A 4 15.39 23.22 -31.48
C ASP A 4 14.54 21.94 -31.40
N TRP A 5 14.55 21.19 -32.51
CA TRP A 5 13.81 19.94 -32.64
C TRP A 5 14.32 18.85 -31.71
N GLU A 6 15.60 18.89 -31.33
CA GLU A 6 16.19 17.93 -30.40
C GLU A 6 15.62 18.12 -28.99
N GLY A 7 15.55 19.37 -28.51
CA GLY A 7 14.90 19.70 -27.24
C GLY A 7 13.43 19.26 -27.20
N LEU A 8 12.73 19.40 -28.32
CA LEU A 8 11.33 18.99 -28.47
C LEU A 8 11.15 17.45 -28.42
N LEU A 9 12.05 16.70 -29.04
CA LEU A 9 12.04 15.24 -29.02
C LEU A 9 12.36 14.70 -27.62
N VAL A 10 13.34 15.28 -26.93
CA VAL A 10 13.70 14.91 -25.54
C VAL A 10 12.53 15.19 -24.61
N ALA A 11 11.92 16.38 -24.69
CA ALA A 11 10.76 16.74 -23.88
C ALA A 11 9.55 15.81 -24.15
N GLY A 12 9.30 15.49 -25.42
CA GLY A 12 8.25 14.55 -25.82
C GLY A 12 8.48 13.13 -25.29
N GLY A 13 9.73 12.63 -25.35
CA GLY A 13 10.11 11.33 -24.82
C GLY A 13 9.94 11.22 -23.30
N VAL A 14 10.37 12.25 -22.56
CA VAL A 14 10.16 12.34 -21.10
C VAL A 14 8.68 12.36 -20.77
N TYR A 15 7.89 13.17 -21.48
CA TYR A 15 6.44 13.25 -21.27
C TYR A 15 5.74 11.91 -21.54
N ALA A 16 6.11 11.22 -22.62
CA ALA A 16 5.58 9.89 -22.95
C ALA A 16 5.93 8.87 -21.85
N LEU A 17 7.16 8.88 -21.33
CA LEU A 17 7.60 8.01 -20.25
C LEU A 17 6.86 8.28 -18.94
N MET A 18 6.67 9.55 -18.57
CA MET A 18 5.89 9.90 -17.38
C MET A 18 4.43 9.47 -17.53
N THR A 19 3.86 9.63 -18.73
CA THR A 19 2.47 9.25 -19.02
C THR A 19 2.31 7.73 -19.00
N ALA A 20 3.23 6.97 -19.61
CA ALA A 20 3.24 5.52 -19.57
C ALA A 20 3.39 5.01 -18.13
N GLY A 21 4.36 5.56 -17.38
CA GLY A 21 4.53 5.25 -15.97
C GLY A 21 3.27 5.52 -15.15
N PHE A 22 2.60 6.66 -15.37
CA PHE A 22 1.33 6.99 -14.71
C PHE A 22 0.19 6.03 -15.09
N LEU A 23 0.08 5.64 -16.37
CA LEU A 23 -0.95 4.70 -16.83
C LEU A 23 -0.71 3.29 -16.27
N THR A 24 0.53 2.82 -16.25
CA THR A 24 0.89 1.54 -15.60
C THR A 24 0.59 1.60 -14.11
N LEU A 25 0.87 2.72 -13.45
CA LEU A 25 0.52 2.97 -12.05
C LEU A 25 -1.00 2.94 -11.83
N ALA A 26 -1.78 3.54 -12.73
CA ALA A 26 -3.24 3.56 -12.67
C ALA A 26 -3.83 2.17 -12.92
N ALA A 27 -3.30 1.40 -13.87
CA ALA A 27 -3.70 0.02 -14.12
C ALA A 27 -3.34 -0.90 -12.94
N GLN A 28 -2.14 -0.74 -12.36
CA GLN A 28 -1.78 -1.42 -11.10
C GLN A 28 -2.68 -0.96 -9.96
N TRP A 29 -3.07 0.31 -9.90
CA TRP A 29 -3.98 0.81 -8.87
C TRP A 29 -5.35 0.12 -8.93
N ASP A 30 -5.86 -0.15 -10.13
CA ASP A 30 -7.11 -0.88 -10.31
C ASP A 30 -6.97 -2.38 -10.01
N GLY A 31 -5.84 -3.02 -10.35
CA GLY A 31 -5.53 -4.39 -9.91
C GLY A 31 -5.33 -4.51 -8.40
N ILE A 32 -4.67 -3.51 -7.80
CA ILE A 32 -4.54 -3.36 -6.35
C ILE A 32 -5.93 -3.15 -5.74
N ARG A 33 -6.80 -2.32 -6.32
CA ARG A 33 -8.20 -2.15 -5.88
C ARG A 33 -9.01 -3.45 -5.96
N ALA A 34 -8.82 -4.25 -7.00
CA ALA A 34 -9.47 -5.54 -7.15
C ALA A 34 -8.98 -6.57 -6.11
N LEU A 35 -7.68 -6.62 -5.81
CA LEU A 35 -7.10 -7.38 -4.70
C LEU A 35 -7.56 -6.89 -3.31
N HIS A 36 -8.05 -5.65 -3.23
CA HIS A 36 -8.31 -4.94 -2.00
C HIS A 36 -9.73 -5.04 -1.45
N LEU A 37 -10.65 -5.68 -2.17
CA LEU A 37 -11.94 -6.07 -1.57
C LEU A 37 -11.77 -7.19 -0.53
N GLY A 38 -10.62 -7.88 -0.53
CA GLY A 38 -10.18 -8.78 0.52
C GLY A 38 -9.03 -8.19 1.32
N GLY A 39 -9.26 -7.15 2.12
CA GLY A 39 -8.24 -6.63 3.06
C GLY A 39 -7.57 -7.75 3.85
N ARG A 40 -6.28 -7.56 4.24
CA ARG A 40 -5.48 -8.58 4.92
C ARG A 40 -6.29 -9.25 6.02
N LYS A 41 -6.51 -10.54 5.85
CA LYS A 41 -7.26 -11.40 6.78
C LYS A 41 -6.29 -11.94 7.80
N THR A 42 -6.51 -11.62 9.07
CA THR A 42 -5.77 -12.22 10.19
C THR A 42 -6.73 -13.13 10.95
N PRO A 43 -6.47 -14.45 11.02
CA PRO A 43 -7.36 -15.35 11.74
C PRO A 43 -7.29 -15.03 13.24
N ALA A 44 -8.46 -14.79 13.83
CA ALA A 44 -8.65 -14.70 15.27
C ALA A 44 -8.78 -16.11 15.84
N HIS A 45 -7.99 -16.39 16.87
CA HIS A 45 -8.04 -17.63 17.64
C HIS A 45 -9.11 -17.55 18.71
N ASP A 46 -9.09 -16.46 19.48
CA ASP A 46 -9.92 -16.26 20.65
C ASP A 46 -10.25 -14.78 20.83
N VAL A 47 -11.45 -14.50 21.33
CA VAL A 47 -11.86 -13.17 21.79
C VAL A 47 -12.23 -13.31 23.26
N SER A 48 -11.38 -12.82 24.13
CA SER A 48 -11.53 -12.95 25.58
C SER A 48 -11.49 -11.61 26.28
N ARG A 49 -12.12 -11.57 27.45
CA ARG A 49 -12.16 -10.37 28.28
C ARG A 49 -11.08 -10.41 29.35
N ASP A 50 -10.15 -9.47 29.28
CA ASP A 50 -9.16 -9.22 30.33
C ASP A 50 -9.58 -7.98 31.14
N GLY A 51 -10.37 -8.22 32.19
CA GLY A 51 -10.93 -7.18 33.06
C GLY A 51 -11.88 -6.22 32.33
N LYS A 52 -11.40 -5.02 32.01
CA LYS A 52 -12.17 -3.99 31.27
C LYS A 52 -11.83 -3.95 29.78
N ARG A 53 -10.92 -4.79 29.32
CA ARG A 53 -10.45 -4.83 27.94
C ARG A 53 -11.00 -6.08 27.26
N VAL A 54 -11.33 -5.94 25.99
CA VAL A 54 -11.64 -7.08 25.12
C VAL A 54 -10.41 -7.30 24.27
N LEU A 55 -9.80 -8.46 24.41
CA LEU A 55 -8.59 -8.84 23.70
C LEU A 55 -8.93 -9.88 22.64
N VAL A 56 -8.30 -9.76 21.48
CA VAL A 56 -8.36 -10.69 20.37
C VAL A 56 -6.99 -11.31 20.23
N SER A 57 -6.91 -12.59 20.52
CA SER A 57 -5.73 -13.41 20.28
C SER A 57 -5.77 -13.92 18.85
N THR A 58 -4.64 -13.86 18.17
CA THR A 58 -4.48 -14.32 16.78
C THR A 58 -3.67 -15.62 16.76
N TRP A 59 -3.76 -16.41 15.69
CA TRP A 59 -3.07 -17.72 15.58
C TRP A 59 -1.54 -17.63 15.48
N GLY A 60 -0.97 -16.43 15.52
CA GLY A 60 0.45 -16.16 15.41
C GLY A 60 0.71 -14.67 15.25
N PRO A 61 1.95 -14.27 14.94
CA PRO A 61 2.28 -12.87 14.76
C PRO A 61 1.41 -12.22 13.67
N HIS A 62 0.65 -11.18 14.01
CA HIS A 62 -0.26 -10.55 13.06
C HIS A 62 0.44 -9.59 12.08
N HIS A 63 1.71 -9.23 12.35
CA HIS A 63 2.54 -8.29 11.56
C HIS A 63 1.77 -7.02 11.11
N LEU A 64 0.91 -6.52 12.00
CA LEU A 64 0.17 -5.28 11.78
C LEU A 64 1.02 -4.17 12.39
N HIS A 65 1.26 -3.08 11.68
CA HIS A 65 2.06 -1.96 12.20
C HIS A 65 1.23 -0.70 12.25
N ALA A 66 0.93 -0.13 13.41
CA ALA A 66 0.17 1.12 13.47
C ALA A 66 1.09 2.35 13.27
N TRP A 67 1.46 2.69 12.03
CA TRP A 67 2.29 3.87 11.77
C TRP A 67 1.53 5.16 12.16
N ARG A 68 2.03 5.87 13.18
CA ARG A 68 1.54 7.18 13.69
C ARG A 68 0.12 7.17 14.29
N SER A 69 -0.61 6.06 14.20
CA SER A 69 -1.91 5.90 14.84
C SER A 69 -1.81 4.94 16.01
N LYS A 70 -2.48 5.23 17.12
CA LYS A 70 -2.56 4.32 18.28
C LYS A 70 -3.55 3.17 18.07
N SER A 71 -4.45 3.29 17.09
CA SER A 71 -5.46 2.29 16.76
C SER A 71 -5.92 2.39 15.31
N PHE A 72 -6.57 1.36 14.81
CA PHE A 72 -7.03 1.28 13.42
C PHE A 72 -8.38 0.57 13.30
N HIS A 73 -9.12 0.88 12.24
CA HIS A 73 -10.41 0.24 11.99
C HIS A 73 -10.24 -1.22 11.60
N VAL A 74 -11.04 -2.07 12.23
CA VAL A 74 -11.14 -3.50 11.95
C VAL A 74 -12.60 -3.87 11.71
N LEU A 75 -12.78 -4.90 10.90
CA LEU A 75 -14.06 -5.58 10.73
C LEU A 75 -13.86 -7.03 11.15
N PHE A 76 -14.87 -7.58 11.79
CA PHE A 76 -14.91 -9.00 12.11
C PHE A 76 -15.86 -9.69 11.16
N ASP A 77 -15.50 -10.90 10.79
CA ASP A 77 -16.35 -11.79 10.01
C ASP A 77 -16.24 -13.20 10.61
N SER A 78 -17.33 -13.94 10.50
CA SER A 78 -17.41 -15.34 10.91
C SER A 78 -17.02 -15.57 12.37
N THR A 79 -17.28 -14.60 13.26
CA THR A 79 -17.09 -14.79 14.70
C THR A 79 -18.28 -15.46 15.36
N GLY A 80 -19.43 -15.51 14.69
CA GLY A 80 -20.68 -16.04 15.25
C GLY A 80 -21.30 -15.12 16.30
N HIS A 81 -20.72 -13.94 16.55
CA HIS A 81 -21.20 -12.98 17.53
C HIS A 81 -21.80 -11.76 16.82
N PRO A 82 -23.13 -11.54 16.89
CA PRO A 82 -23.80 -10.47 16.13
C PRO A 82 -23.26 -9.07 16.40
N GLY A 83 -22.76 -8.82 17.61
CA GLY A 83 -22.16 -7.54 17.98
C GLY A 83 -20.78 -7.27 17.37
N LEU A 84 -20.05 -8.32 16.97
CA LEU A 84 -18.74 -8.22 16.33
C LEU A 84 -18.86 -8.26 14.81
N ASP A 85 -19.71 -9.17 14.30
CA ASP A 85 -19.93 -9.37 12.86
C ASP A 85 -20.82 -8.29 12.22
N ALA A 86 -21.27 -7.27 12.99
CA ALA A 86 -22.10 -6.19 12.49
C ALA A 86 -21.30 -5.19 11.64
N PRO A 87 -21.49 -5.13 10.31
CA PRO A 87 -20.75 -4.21 9.45
C PRO A 87 -21.07 -2.73 9.74
N GLU A 88 -22.24 -2.46 10.32
CA GLU A 88 -22.71 -1.13 10.69
C GLU A 88 -22.00 -0.57 11.93
N ARG A 89 -21.33 -1.41 12.72
CA ARG A 89 -20.57 -0.99 13.91
C ARG A 89 -19.08 -1.04 13.62
N PRO A 90 -18.47 0.05 13.14
CA PRO A 90 -17.04 0.08 12.89
C PRO A 90 -16.29 -0.02 14.23
N LEU A 91 -15.60 -1.14 14.43
CA LEU A 91 -14.71 -1.34 15.56
C LEU A 91 -13.31 -0.83 15.25
N ARG A 92 -12.55 -0.58 16.31
CA ARG A 92 -11.13 -0.26 16.21
C ARG A 92 -10.33 -1.28 17.00
N ALA A 93 -9.10 -1.51 16.58
CA ALA A 93 -8.15 -2.36 17.29
C ALA A 93 -6.89 -1.56 17.61
N ARG A 94 -6.29 -1.85 18.75
CA ARG A 94 -4.97 -1.38 19.17
C ARG A 94 -4.06 -2.58 19.37
N ILE A 95 -2.81 -2.46 18.92
CA ILE A 95 -1.81 -3.51 19.12
C ILE A 95 -1.36 -3.49 20.57
N VAL A 96 -1.48 -4.62 21.25
CA VAL A 96 -1.00 -4.80 22.64
C VAL A 96 0.19 -5.75 22.67
N GLY A 97 0.18 -6.78 21.83
CA GLY A 97 1.26 -7.76 21.70
C GLY A 97 1.59 -8.06 20.25
N LYS A 98 2.42 -9.09 20.00
CA LYS A 98 2.72 -9.56 18.64
C LYS A 98 1.55 -10.35 18.01
N ASP A 99 0.75 -10.95 18.88
CA ASP A 99 -0.32 -11.90 18.63
C ASP A 99 -1.64 -11.45 19.29
N GLN A 100 -1.66 -10.29 19.95
CA GLN A 100 -2.81 -9.78 20.68
C GLN A 100 -3.19 -8.36 20.26
N LEU A 101 -4.49 -8.17 20.03
CA LEU A 101 -5.12 -6.90 19.69
C LEU A 101 -6.17 -6.56 20.74
N GLU A 102 -6.23 -5.32 21.21
CA GLU A 102 -7.32 -4.83 22.05
C GLU A 102 -8.40 -4.20 21.19
N LEU A 103 -9.66 -4.58 21.42
CA LEU A 103 -10.81 -3.99 20.77
C LEU A 103 -11.26 -2.72 21.47
N LEU A 104 -11.50 -1.74 20.62
CA LEU A 104 -11.95 -0.41 20.95
C LEU A 104 -13.24 -0.13 20.17
N ASP A 105 -14.04 0.75 20.70
CA ASP A 105 -15.20 1.28 19.99
C ASP A 105 -14.79 2.20 18.82
N SER A 106 -15.79 2.73 18.12
CA SER A 106 -15.58 3.68 17.03
C SER A 106 -14.86 4.96 17.46
N MET A 107 -14.99 5.36 18.73
CA MET A 107 -14.35 6.54 19.31
C MET A 107 -12.88 6.26 19.71
N GLY A 108 -12.50 4.98 19.82
CA GLY A 108 -11.17 4.55 20.25
C GLY A 108 -11.08 4.30 21.75
N GLU A 109 -12.20 4.24 22.46
CA GLU A 109 -12.27 3.85 23.87
C GLU A 109 -12.38 2.33 24.00
N PRO A 110 -11.93 1.72 25.11
CA PRO A 110 -12.10 0.29 25.36
C PRO A 110 -13.57 -0.09 25.23
N LEU A 111 -13.85 -1.20 24.55
CA LEU A 111 -15.21 -1.63 24.29
C LEU A 111 -15.92 -1.94 25.63
N LYS A 112 -16.87 -1.07 26.02
CA LYS A 112 -17.67 -1.21 27.25
C LYS A 112 -18.94 -1.98 26.92
N ALA A 113 -19.10 -3.15 27.53
CA ALA A 113 -20.32 -3.98 27.56
C ALA A 113 -20.47 -5.06 26.47
N GLY A 114 -20.78 -6.28 26.94
CA GLY A 114 -21.02 -7.50 26.15
C GLY A 114 -20.13 -8.65 26.63
N SER A 115 -20.70 -9.85 26.85
CA SER A 115 -19.89 -11.08 26.87
C SER A 115 -19.50 -11.38 25.42
N PHE A 116 -18.36 -10.85 24.98
CA PHE A 116 -17.80 -11.15 23.66
C PHE A 116 -16.93 -12.41 23.70
N ASP A 117 -17.22 -13.33 24.62
CA ASP A 117 -16.55 -14.63 24.68
C ASP A 117 -17.04 -15.42 23.47
N SER A 118 -16.34 -15.28 22.36
CA SER A 118 -16.59 -16.04 21.15
C SER A 118 -15.33 -16.72 20.67
N SER A 119 -15.54 -17.90 20.08
CA SER A 119 -14.49 -18.74 19.59
C SER A 119 -14.37 -18.61 18.07
N LYS A 120 -13.21 -18.08 17.65
CA LYS A 120 -12.68 -18.04 16.28
C LYS A 120 -13.40 -17.09 15.33
N GLY A 121 -12.64 -16.51 14.40
CA GLY A 121 -13.16 -15.65 13.34
C GLY A 121 -12.04 -15.05 12.51
N VAL A 122 -12.36 -14.04 11.70
CA VAL A 122 -11.38 -13.35 10.85
C VAL A 122 -11.42 -11.86 11.14
N VAL A 123 -10.24 -11.28 11.39
CA VAL A 123 -10.03 -9.83 11.48
C VAL A 123 -9.65 -9.28 10.12
N HIS A 124 -10.43 -8.34 9.63
CA HIS A 124 -10.17 -7.64 8.38
C HIS A 124 -9.70 -6.22 8.66
N LEU A 125 -8.60 -5.82 8.02
CA LEU A 125 -8.22 -4.42 7.93
C LEU A 125 -8.98 -3.72 6.81
N ARG A 126 -9.48 -2.51 7.07
CA ARG A 126 -9.98 -1.64 6.00
C ARG A 126 -8.83 -1.22 5.10
N PHE A 127 -9.02 -1.29 3.78
CA PHE A 127 -8.07 -0.86 2.72
C PHE A 127 -7.14 0.28 3.11
N ARG A 128 -7.73 1.43 3.47
CA ARG A 128 -6.98 2.68 3.71
C ARG A 128 -6.07 2.58 4.92
N SER A 129 -6.39 1.70 5.88
CA SER A 129 -5.51 1.42 7.01
C SER A 129 -4.41 0.44 6.61
N THR A 130 -4.68 -0.58 5.78
CA THR A 130 -3.69 -1.56 5.32
C THR A 130 -2.45 -0.93 4.69
N ILE A 131 -2.61 0.09 3.84
CA ILE A 131 -1.48 0.81 3.21
C ILE A 131 -0.59 1.49 4.25
N ARG A 132 -1.19 2.03 5.32
CA ARG A 132 -0.43 2.65 6.41
C ARG A 132 0.21 1.62 7.34
N HIS A 133 -0.24 0.36 7.27
CA HIS A 133 0.15 -0.70 8.20
C HIS A 133 1.24 -1.66 7.72
N THR A 134 1.70 -1.52 6.47
CA THR A 134 2.85 -2.26 5.95
C THR A 134 4.19 -1.60 6.25
N GLY A 135 4.21 -0.40 6.86
CA GLY A 135 5.44 0.28 7.30
C GLY A 135 6.24 0.96 6.18
N TRP A 136 5.72 0.98 4.95
CA TRP A 136 6.36 1.67 3.83
C TRP A 136 5.61 2.97 3.50
N PRO A 137 6.29 4.13 3.45
CA PRO A 137 5.63 5.43 3.20
C PRO A 137 5.06 5.49 1.78
N ILE A 138 5.62 4.68 0.89
CA ILE A 138 5.26 4.49 -0.49
C ILE A 138 5.30 2.97 -0.69
N PRO A 139 4.19 2.29 -1.05
CA PRO A 139 4.24 0.84 -1.29
C PRO A 139 5.32 0.56 -2.34
N VAL A 140 6.09 -0.53 -2.17
CA VAL A 140 7.24 -0.85 -3.04
C VAL A 140 6.87 -0.79 -4.53
N ALA A 141 5.63 -1.17 -4.85
CA ALA A 141 5.05 -1.06 -6.19
C ALA A 141 5.11 0.36 -6.80
N PHE A 142 5.12 1.42 -5.99
CA PHE A 142 5.20 2.82 -6.43
C PHE A 142 6.64 3.35 -6.43
N SER A 143 7.47 2.93 -5.46
CA SER A 143 8.84 3.43 -5.38
C SER A 143 9.72 2.84 -6.47
N SER A 144 9.55 1.56 -6.82
CA SER A 144 10.45 0.89 -7.77
C SER A 144 10.36 1.45 -9.20
N PRO A 145 9.18 1.67 -9.80
CA PRO A 145 9.09 2.26 -11.15
C PRO A 145 9.60 3.69 -11.19
N ALA A 146 9.29 4.49 -10.16
CA ALA A 146 9.75 5.87 -10.07
C ALA A 146 11.28 5.96 -9.93
N LEU A 147 11.89 5.09 -9.12
CA LEU A 147 13.34 5.00 -8.99
C LEU A 147 14.02 4.50 -10.27
N LEU A 148 13.43 3.51 -10.95
CA LEU A 148 13.93 3.02 -12.24
C LEU A 148 13.88 4.11 -13.31
N ALA A 149 12.74 4.80 -13.45
CA ALA A 149 12.60 5.91 -14.38
C ALA A 149 13.57 7.05 -14.06
N GLY A 150 13.69 7.43 -12.78
CA GLY A 150 14.67 8.43 -12.34
C GLY A 150 16.11 8.04 -12.65
N SER A 151 16.47 6.77 -12.44
CA SER A 151 17.81 6.26 -12.73
C SER A 151 18.12 6.25 -14.24
N ALA A 152 17.13 5.91 -15.07
CA ALA A 152 17.29 5.91 -16.52
C ALA A 152 17.46 7.34 -17.07
N CYS A 153 16.69 8.31 -16.56
CA CYS A 153 16.87 9.71 -16.91
C CYS A 153 18.28 10.21 -16.52
N LEU A 154 18.74 9.91 -15.31
CA LEU A 154 20.08 10.30 -14.87
C LEU A 154 21.19 9.67 -15.71
N ALA A 155 21.06 8.39 -16.08
CA ALA A 155 22.00 7.71 -16.96
C ALA A 155 22.07 8.35 -18.36
N PHE A 156 20.91 8.75 -18.90
CA PHE A 156 20.82 9.46 -20.17
C PHE A 156 21.51 10.84 -20.11
N PHE A 157 21.20 11.66 -19.09
CA PHE A 157 21.82 12.97 -18.94
C PHE A 157 23.34 12.89 -18.73
N HIS A 158 23.80 11.89 -17.97
CA HIS A 158 25.23 11.66 -17.76
C HIS A 158 25.95 11.28 -19.06
N THR A 159 25.39 10.36 -19.85
CA THR A 159 25.98 9.96 -21.14
C THR A 159 26.01 11.11 -22.13
N TRP A 160 24.93 11.88 -22.23
CA TRP A 160 24.86 13.09 -23.04
C TRP A 160 25.97 14.09 -22.72
N HIS A 161 26.15 14.43 -21.44
CA HIS A 161 27.11 15.43 -21.02
C HIS A 161 28.56 14.96 -21.18
N VAL A 162 28.82 13.65 -21.04
CA VAL A 162 30.18 13.09 -21.15
C VAL A 162 30.62 12.91 -22.60
N GLN A 163 29.70 12.54 -23.51
CA GLN A 163 30.05 12.30 -24.92
C GLN A 163 30.02 13.56 -25.79
N GLY A 164 29.63 14.70 -25.22
CA GLY A 164 29.77 16.00 -25.89
C GLY A 164 28.86 16.16 -27.09
N GLY A 165 27.55 15.94 -26.92
CA GLY A 165 26.48 16.44 -27.80
C GLY A 165 26.50 16.06 -29.29
N GLY A 166 27.52 15.35 -29.78
CA GLY A 166 27.64 14.89 -31.15
C GLY A 166 26.97 13.52 -31.27
N ASP A 167 25.92 13.45 -32.09
CA ASP A 167 25.18 12.24 -32.48
C ASP A 167 24.30 11.61 -31.38
N SER A 168 23.52 12.48 -30.72
CA SER A 168 22.42 12.15 -29.81
C SER A 168 21.31 11.27 -30.39
N ALA A 169 21.15 11.28 -31.71
CA ALA A 169 20.04 10.64 -32.41
C ALA A 169 20.07 9.09 -32.34
N GLU A 170 21.25 8.48 -32.18
CA GLU A 170 21.39 7.03 -32.20
C GLU A 170 21.01 6.35 -30.87
N TRP A 171 21.19 7.04 -29.74
CA TRP A 171 21.02 6.44 -28.40
C TRP A 171 19.61 6.64 -27.81
N ALA A 172 18.89 7.67 -28.23
CA ALA A 172 17.54 7.97 -27.77
C ALA A 172 16.53 6.80 -27.92
N PRO A 173 16.44 6.10 -29.06
CA PRO A 173 15.52 4.97 -29.20
C PRO A 173 15.93 3.74 -28.38
N LEU A 174 17.24 3.52 -28.17
CA LEU A 174 17.74 2.42 -27.33
C LEU A 174 17.41 2.64 -25.85
N VAL A 175 17.55 3.88 -25.37
CA VAL A 175 17.21 4.24 -23.98
C VAL A 175 15.70 4.21 -23.79
N ALA A 176 14.91 4.76 -24.73
CA ALA A 176 13.45 4.67 -24.68
C ALA A 176 12.96 3.22 -24.71
N GLY A 177 13.57 2.36 -25.55
CA GLY A 177 13.28 0.93 -25.61
C GLY A 177 13.63 0.19 -24.31
N ALA A 178 14.78 0.48 -23.70
CA ALA A 178 15.19 -0.12 -22.44
C ALA A 178 14.27 0.28 -21.27
N VAL A 179 13.82 1.54 -21.23
CA VAL A 179 12.89 2.00 -20.19
C VAL A 179 11.49 1.41 -20.41
N LEU A 180 11.01 1.33 -21.66
CA LEU A 180 9.75 0.67 -21.98
C LEU A 180 9.78 -0.83 -21.63
N ALA A 181 10.89 -1.52 -21.92
CA ALA A 181 11.06 -2.92 -21.56
C ALA A 181 11.12 -3.16 -20.04
N ALA A 182 11.59 -2.18 -19.26
CA ALA A 182 11.60 -2.25 -17.79
C ALA A 182 10.24 -1.92 -17.14
N LEU A 183 9.28 -1.39 -17.91
CA LEU A 183 7.96 -0.98 -17.44
C LEU A 183 6.83 -1.98 -17.78
N VAL A 184 7.10 -2.99 -18.62
CA VAL A 184 6.19 -4.11 -18.98
C VAL A 184 6.48 -5.32 -18.09
#